data_AF-A0A7V2RR83-F1
#
_entry.id   AF-A0A7V2RR83-F1
#
_cell.length_a   1.000
_cell.length_b   1.000
_cell.length_c   1.000
_cell.angle_alpha   90.00
_cell.angle_beta   90.00
_cell.angle_gamma   90.00
#
_symmetry.space_group_name_H-M   'P 1'
#
loop_
_entity.id
_entity.type
_entity.pdbx_description
1 polymer ?
#
loop_
_entity_poly.entity_id
_entity_poly.type
_entity_poly.pdbx_seq_one_letter_code
_entity_poly.pdbx_strand_id
1 'polypeptide(L)'
;MKVLFSSVLVALLACLCTLKAQTNEQLVIFIQDGRSISQDFKRQALPEIKRIAQKNKLELRIVEASDGAPIEVAYTPAIFYQSDNGYTLFKGRYHALDDLKSFVKSKGQTQPASYAKADNYLLIWNIGRATLTASMKVHPLSGRPPKAKKFQAQKFEAEAVLALAKGMDYFKHLNMSDLPENAKSYRMEFFPKVEKGVLLVQMKLYSQFDNQVPVFKTSIPSGYEWKEWHVAFEKAGNRIEKALVAQISNGYNGDGFDTLKETTPQQSWGYLPSAADASYGDRD
;
A
#
# COMPACT_ATOMS: atom_id res chain seq x y z
N MET A 1 -62.60 41.24 3.14
CA MET A 1 -62.24 40.05 2.34
C MET A 1 -60.88 40.29 1.65
N LYS A 2 -59.77 40.33 2.42
CA LYS A 2 -58.43 40.66 1.87
C LYS A 2 -57.22 40.22 2.73
N VAL A 3 -57.42 39.39 3.76
CA VAL A 3 -56.36 39.11 4.76
C VAL A 3 -56.02 37.61 4.91
N LEU A 4 -56.69 36.71 4.18
CA LEU A 4 -56.51 35.26 4.36
C LEU A 4 -55.56 34.58 3.36
N PHE A 5 -55.03 35.29 2.37
CA PHE A 5 -54.16 34.68 1.34
C PHE A 5 -52.65 34.80 1.61
N SER A 6 -52.22 35.58 2.60
CA SER A 6 -50.77 35.83 2.84
C SER A 6 -50.12 34.75 3.72
N SER A 7 -50.87 34.12 4.62
CA SER A 7 -50.31 33.20 5.62
C SER A 7 -50.00 31.80 5.07
N VAL A 8 -50.67 31.37 4.00
CA VAL A 8 -50.45 30.05 3.38
C VAL A 8 -49.21 30.04 2.48
N LEU A 9 -48.89 31.18 1.86
CA LEU A 9 -47.73 31.30 0.97
C LEU A 9 -46.40 31.31 1.76
N VAL A 10 -46.38 31.89 2.96
CA VAL A 10 -45.19 31.90 3.84
C VAL A 10 -44.92 30.52 4.43
N ALA A 11 -45.96 29.73 4.72
CA ALA A 11 -45.79 28.34 5.19
C ALA A 11 -45.29 27.39 4.08
N LEU A 12 -45.68 27.61 2.82
CA LEU A 12 -45.16 26.82 1.69
C LEU A 12 -43.70 27.18 1.34
N LEU A 13 -43.30 28.45 1.45
CA LEU A 13 -41.90 28.86 1.23
C LEU A 13 -40.95 28.38 2.35
N ALA A 14 -41.43 28.25 3.59
CA ALA A 14 -40.63 27.71 4.69
C ALA A 14 -40.39 26.19 4.55
N CYS A 15 -41.20 25.47 3.78
CA CYS A 15 -41.08 24.03 3.56
C CYS A 15 -40.10 23.66 2.42
N LEU A 16 -39.70 24.63 1.59
CA LEU A 16 -38.79 24.41 0.45
C LEU A 16 -37.29 24.61 0.78
N CYS A 17 -36.96 25.10 1.98
CA CYS A 17 -35.59 25.50 2.32
C CYS A 17 -34.76 24.47 3.10
N THR A 18 -35.20 23.22 3.23
CA THR A 18 -34.43 22.17 3.92
C THR A 18 -34.35 20.84 3.15
N LEU A 19 -34.31 20.88 1.81
CA LEU A 19 -33.48 19.88 1.13
C LEU A 19 -32.02 20.22 1.41
N LYS A 20 -31.51 19.76 2.56
CA LYS A 20 -30.07 19.51 2.66
C LYS A 20 -29.77 18.58 1.49
N ALA A 21 -29.05 19.09 0.49
CA ALA A 21 -28.39 18.25 -0.49
C ALA A 21 -27.57 17.24 0.33
N GLN A 22 -28.11 16.04 0.47
CA GLN A 22 -27.40 14.93 1.09
C GLN A 22 -26.27 14.66 0.11
N THR A 23 -25.09 15.16 0.45
CA THR A 23 -23.90 14.90 -0.33
C THR A 23 -23.73 13.38 -0.36
N ASN A 24 -23.72 12.77 -1.55
CA ASN A 24 -23.45 11.35 -1.76
C ASN A 24 -21.97 10.99 -1.46
N GLU A 25 -21.34 11.74 -0.55
CA GLU A 25 -19.97 11.55 -0.14
C GLU A 25 -19.93 10.42 0.91
N GLN A 26 -19.15 9.38 0.61
CA GLN A 26 -19.03 8.22 1.47
C GLN A 26 -17.59 7.73 1.57
N LEU A 27 -17.29 7.07 2.67
CA LEU A 27 -16.12 6.22 2.82
C LEU A 27 -16.53 4.78 2.57
N VAL A 28 -15.94 4.16 1.55
CA VAL A 28 -16.13 2.76 1.22
C VAL A 28 -14.88 1.99 1.64
N ILE A 29 -15.04 1.00 2.50
CA ILE A 29 -13.95 0.19 3.01
C ILE A 29 -14.15 -1.25 2.56
N PHE A 30 -13.20 -1.76 1.79
CA PHE A 30 -13.14 -3.16 1.41
C PHE A 30 -12.32 -3.94 2.42
N ILE A 31 -12.86 -5.04 2.91
CA ILE A 31 -12.22 -5.98 3.85
C ILE A 31 -12.38 -7.42 3.35
N GLN A 32 -11.65 -8.36 3.96
CA GLN A 32 -11.82 -9.79 3.76
C GLN A 32 -11.93 -10.49 5.11
N ASP A 33 -13.13 -10.89 5.49
CA ASP A 33 -13.39 -11.52 6.77
C ASP A 33 -12.63 -12.85 6.94
N GLY A 34 -12.29 -13.14 8.19
CA GLY A 34 -11.46 -14.30 8.55
C GLY A 34 -9.97 -14.16 8.24
N ARG A 35 -9.51 -13.04 7.66
CA ARG A 35 -8.09 -12.75 7.47
C ARG A 35 -7.47 -11.99 8.64
N SER A 36 -6.20 -12.24 8.93
CA SER A 36 -5.47 -11.62 10.04
C SER A 36 -5.34 -10.10 9.89
N ILE A 37 -5.08 -9.60 8.68
CA ILE A 37 -4.96 -8.15 8.44
C ILE A 37 -6.33 -7.48 8.60
N SER A 38 -7.40 -8.06 8.07
CA SER A 38 -8.75 -7.53 8.27
C SER A 38 -9.14 -7.50 9.76
N GLN A 39 -8.79 -8.51 10.54
CA GLN A 39 -9.01 -8.51 11.99
C GLN A 39 -8.21 -7.42 12.71
N ASP A 40 -6.94 -7.23 12.35
CA ASP A 40 -6.11 -6.16 12.89
C ASP A 40 -6.67 -4.78 12.55
N PHE A 41 -7.03 -4.56 11.28
CA PHE A 41 -7.68 -3.35 10.80
C PHE A 41 -8.97 -3.04 11.56
N LYS A 42 -9.86 -4.03 11.72
CA LYS A 42 -11.12 -3.88 12.46
C LYS A 42 -10.90 -3.48 13.92
N ARG A 43 -9.85 -4.01 14.56
CA ARG A 43 -9.52 -3.73 15.96
C ARG A 43 -8.84 -2.36 16.13
N GLN A 44 -7.85 -2.06 15.31
CA GLN A 44 -6.94 -0.93 15.52
C GLN A 44 -7.40 0.36 14.83
N ALA A 45 -7.93 0.25 13.60
CA ALA A 45 -8.20 1.42 12.76
C ALA A 45 -9.69 1.73 12.65
N LEU A 46 -10.53 0.72 12.38
CA LEU A 46 -11.94 0.90 12.07
C LEU A 46 -12.73 1.73 13.10
N PRO A 47 -12.51 1.60 14.44
CA PRO A 47 -13.23 2.41 15.42
C PRO A 47 -12.99 3.91 15.24
N GLU A 48 -11.76 4.31 14.94
CA GLU A 48 -11.45 5.72 14.69
C GLU A 48 -11.95 6.16 13.32
N ILE A 49 -11.89 5.30 12.30
CA ILE A 49 -12.44 5.61 10.98
C ILE A 49 -13.95 5.88 11.04
N LYS A 50 -14.69 5.12 11.86
CA LYS A 50 -16.10 5.39 12.17
C LYS A 50 -16.30 6.80 12.74
N ARG A 51 -15.44 7.23 13.69
CA ARG A 51 -15.49 8.59 14.25
C ARG A 51 -15.16 9.66 13.20
N ILE A 52 -14.17 9.41 12.34
CA ILE A 52 -13.80 10.32 11.24
C ILE A 52 -14.98 10.49 10.27
N ALA A 53 -15.63 9.40 9.86
CA ALA A 53 -16.80 9.44 8.98
C ALA A 53 -17.95 10.24 9.60
N GLN A 54 -18.31 9.93 10.86
CA GLN A 54 -19.36 10.62 11.60
C GLN A 54 -19.08 12.12 11.74
N LYS A 55 -17.85 12.49 12.14
CA LYS A 55 -17.45 13.90 12.29
C LYS A 55 -17.57 14.69 10.99
N ASN A 56 -17.28 14.06 9.86
CA ASN A 56 -17.35 14.68 8.54
C ASN A 56 -18.70 14.47 7.84
N LYS A 57 -19.69 13.85 8.51
CA LYS A 57 -21.02 13.55 7.96
C LYS A 57 -20.96 12.70 6.68
N LEU A 58 -20.01 11.80 6.60
CA LEU A 58 -19.86 10.85 5.51
C LEU A 58 -20.62 9.56 5.86
N GLU A 59 -21.29 8.98 4.88
CA GLU A 59 -21.74 7.59 4.99
C GLU A 59 -20.51 6.68 5.09
N LEU A 60 -20.54 5.71 5.99
CA LEU A 60 -19.50 4.70 6.08
C LEU A 60 -20.06 3.37 5.60
N ARG A 61 -19.43 2.82 4.57
CA ARG A 61 -19.79 1.54 3.98
C ARG A 61 -18.65 0.56 4.11
N ILE A 62 -18.95 -0.63 4.63
CA ILE A 62 -17.98 -1.73 4.74
C ILE A 62 -18.45 -2.83 3.79
N VAL A 63 -17.57 -3.26 2.90
CA VAL A 63 -17.86 -4.24 1.86
C VAL A 63 -16.96 -5.45 2.04
N GLU A 64 -17.58 -6.63 2.06
CA GLU A 64 -16.86 -7.91 1.99
C GLU A 64 -16.37 -8.12 0.55
N ALA A 65 -15.07 -7.96 0.35
CA ALA A 65 -14.48 -7.97 -0.98
C ALA A 65 -14.43 -9.36 -1.61
N SER A 66 -14.58 -10.44 -0.82
CA SER A 66 -14.66 -11.80 -1.35
C SER A 66 -15.96 -12.09 -2.11
N ASP A 67 -17.05 -11.37 -1.82
CA ASP A 67 -18.33 -11.48 -2.55
C ASP A 67 -18.31 -10.75 -3.90
N GLY A 68 -17.36 -9.83 -4.07
CA GLY A 68 -17.14 -9.09 -5.29
C GLY A 68 -16.56 -7.71 -5.02
N ALA A 69 -15.69 -7.25 -5.91
CA ALA A 69 -15.09 -5.93 -5.78
C ALA A 69 -14.74 -5.33 -7.16
N PRO A 70 -14.75 -3.99 -7.29
CA PRO A 70 -14.22 -3.30 -8.46
C PRO A 70 -12.78 -3.72 -8.77
N ILE A 71 -12.39 -3.61 -10.04
CA ILE A 71 -11.07 -4.07 -10.50
C ILE A 71 -9.92 -3.25 -9.86
N GLU A 72 -10.21 -2.00 -9.48
CA GLU A 72 -9.27 -1.12 -8.80
C GLU A 72 -9.01 -1.54 -7.35
N VAL A 73 -9.90 -2.34 -6.77
CA VAL A 73 -9.68 -2.99 -5.48
C VAL A 73 -8.85 -4.25 -5.72
N ALA A 74 -7.56 -4.11 -5.48
CA ALA A 74 -6.60 -5.21 -5.62
C ALA A 74 -6.27 -5.91 -4.30
N TYR A 75 -6.41 -5.19 -3.19
CA TYR A 75 -6.04 -5.64 -1.86
C TYR A 75 -7.01 -5.10 -0.80
N THR A 76 -6.97 -5.69 0.39
CA THR A 76 -7.69 -5.25 1.57
C THR A 76 -6.75 -5.15 2.78
N PRO A 77 -7.01 -4.25 3.75
CA PRO A 77 -8.04 -3.22 3.72
C PRO A 77 -7.75 -2.17 2.65
N ALA A 78 -8.79 -1.74 1.94
CA ALA A 78 -8.72 -0.61 1.03
C ALA A 78 -9.81 0.40 1.38
N ILE A 79 -9.41 1.66 1.56
CA ILE A 79 -10.29 2.75 1.95
C ILE A 79 -10.42 3.68 0.77
N PHE A 80 -11.64 3.89 0.30
CA PHE A 80 -11.97 4.81 -0.76
C PHE A 80 -12.82 5.95 -0.24
N TYR A 81 -12.53 7.16 -0.71
CA TYR A 81 -13.47 8.27 -0.63
C TYR A 81 -14.23 8.30 -1.95
N GLN A 82 -15.55 8.27 -1.90
CA GLN A 82 -16.42 8.34 -3.07
C GLN A 82 -17.28 9.60 -3.00
N SER A 83 -17.42 10.28 -4.14
CA SER A 83 -18.27 11.46 -4.34
C SER A 83 -18.91 11.39 -5.72
N ASP A 84 -19.68 12.42 -6.09
CA ASP A 84 -20.25 12.54 -7.44
C ASP A 84 -19.19 12.63 -8.55
N ASN A 85 -17.94 13.00 -8.21
CA ASN A 85 -16.81 13.08 -9.13
C ASN A 85 -16.05 11.76 -9.31
N GLY A 86 -16.48 10.69 -8.63
CA GLY A 86 -15.84 9.36 -8.68
C GLY A 86 -15.27 8.92 -7.32
N TYR A 87 -14.26 8.06 -7.37
CA TYR A 87 -13.65 7.41 -6.22
C TYR A 87 -12.15 7.67 -6.18
N THR A 88 -11.61 7.89 -4.99
CA THR A 88 -10.16 7.99 -4.76
C THR A 88 -9.73 7.01 -3.67
N LEU A 89 -8.68 6.26 -3.95
CA LEU A 89 -8.05 5.34 -3.00
C LEU A 89 -7.16 6.11 -2.00
N PHE A 90 -7.31 5.83 -0.72
CA PHE A 90 -6.37 6.27 0.30
C PHE A 90 -5.04 5.53 0.16
N LYS A 91 -3.98 6.27 -0.20
CA LYS A 91 -2.62 5.75 -0.42
C LYS A 91 -1.73 5.92 0.82
N GLY A 92 -2.23 5.58 2.01
CA GLY A 92 -1.49 5.63 3.28
C GLY A 92 -1.50 4.30 4.04
N ARG A 93 -0.80 4.27 5.18
CA ARG A 93 -0.93 3.18 6.17
C ARG A 93 -2.30 3.29 6.83
N TYR A 94 -2.99 2.17 7.00
CA TYR A 94 -4.32 2.20 7.62
C TYR A 94 -4.28 2.55 9.13
N HIS A 95 -3.11 2.48 9.77
CA HIS A 95 -2.86 2.99 11.13
C HIS A 95 -2.52 4.49 11.19
N ALA A 96 -2.19 5.14 10.06
CA ALA A 96 -1.87 6.56 10.01
C ALA A 96 -3.16 7.40 9.97
N LEU A 97 -3.87 7.44 11.09
CA LEU A 97 -5.21 8.02 11.19
C LEU A 97 -5.21 9.55 10.95
N ASP A 98 -4.12 10.25 11.19
CA ASP A 98 -4.00 11.68 10.90
C ASP A 98 -3.86 11.97 9.39
N ASP A 99 -3.18 11.09 8.66
CA ASP A 99 -3.14 11.14 7.19
C ASP A 99 -4.53 10.87 6.62
N LEU A 100 -5.26 9.91 7.19
CA LEU A 100 -6.63 9.62 6.77
C LEU A 100 -7.58 10.80 7.06
N LYS A 101 -7.46 11.46 8.22
CA LYS A 101 -8.21 12.70 8.52
C LYS A 101 -7.94 13.77 7.47
N SER A 102 -6.67 13.93 7.07
CA SER A 102 -6.26 14.90 6.04
C SER A 102 -6.79 14.54 4.66
N PHE A 103 -6.75 13.25 4.30
CA PHE A 103 -7.34 12.72 3.07
C PHE A 103 -8.85 12.97 3.00
N VAL A 104 -9.57 12.71 4.08
CA VAL A 104 -11.02 12.99 4.18
C VAL A 104 -11.29 14.49 4.08
N LYS A 105 -10.54 15.32 4.82
CA LYS A 105 -10.71 16.78 4.82
C LYS A 105 -10.45 17.40 3.44
N SER A 106 -9.54 16.82 2.67
CA SER A 106 -9.24 17.22 1.29
C SER A 106 -10.19 16.57 0.26
N LYS A 107 -11.31 15.98 0.71
CA LYS A 107 -12.31 15.31 -0.13
C LYS A 107 -11.70 14.25 -1.05
N GLY A 108 -10.77 13.47 -0.49
CA GLY A 108 -10.09 12.42 -1.21
C GLY A 108 -9.07 12.90 -2.23
N GLN A 109 -8.66 14.17 -2.23
CA GLN A 109 -7.57 14.63 -3.09
C GLN A 109 -6.24 14.07 -2.57
N THR A 110 -5.69 13.09 -3.27
CA THR A 110 -4.33 12.62 -3.01
C THR A 110 -3.33 13.53 -3.69
N GLN A 111 -2.30 13.98 -2.96
CA GLN A 111 -1.10 14.47 -3.62
C GLN A 111 -0.53 13.35 -4.50
N PRO A 112 -0.02 13.66 -5.71
CA PRO A 112 0.67 12.67 -6.50
C PRO A 112 1.79 12.07 -5.65
N ALA A 113 1.82 10.75 -5.51
CA ALA A 113 2.96 10.11 -4.90
C ALA A 113 4.18 10.47 -5.76
N SER A 114 5.13 11.20 -5.19
CA SER A 114 6.41 11.44 -5.87
C SER A 114 7.18 10.13 -5.82
N TYR A 115 6.86 9.22 -6.73
CA TYR A 115 7.77 8.12 -7.02
C TYR A 115 9.00 8.77 -7.63
N ALA A 116 10.06 8.88 -6.84
CA ALA A 116 11.37 9.10 -7.42
C ALA A 116 11.53 7.98 -8.46
N LYS A 117 11.70 8.34 -9.74
CA LYS A 117 12.21 7.44 -10.76
C LYS A 117 13.55 6.93 -10.22
N ALA A 118 13.52 5.81 -9.51
CA ALA A 118 14.72 5.18 -9.01
C ALA A 118 15.39 4.51 -10.20
N ASP A 119 16.70 4.74 -10.35
CA ASP A 119 17.50 4.24 -11.44
C ASP A 119 17.35 2.71 -11.65
N ASN A 120 17.09 2.37 -12.92
CA ASN A 120 17.37 1.15 -13.69
C ASN A 120 17.00 -0.27 -13.21
N TYR A 121 16.58 -0.52 -11.97
CA TYR A 121 16.20 -1.89 -11.55
C TYR A 121 14.93 -1.94 -10.71
N LEU A 122 13.81 -2.06 -11.42
CA LEU A 122 12.50 -2.28 -10.83
C LEU A 122 12.12 -3.75 -10.93
N LEU A 123 11.84 -4.35 -9.78
CA LEU A 123 11.25 -5.68 -9.68
C LEU A 123 9.76 -5.59 -9.48
N ILE A 124 9.04 -6.58 -10.00
CA ILE A 124 7.59 -6.71 -9.86
C ILE A 124 7.23 -8.10 -9.37
N TRP A 125 6.23 -8.14 -8.50
CA TRP A 125 5.56 -9.35 -8.07
C TRP A 125 4.05 -9.14 -8.15
N ASN A 126 3.40 -9.91 -9.02
CA ASN A 126 1.94 -9.99 -9.07
C ASN A 126 1.46 -11.11 -8.13
N ILE A 127 0.53 -10.78 -7.24
CA ILE A 127 -0.05 -11.68 -6.25
C ILE A 127 -1.56 -11.44 -6.18
N GLY A 128 -2.31 -12.36 -6.78
CA GLY A 128 -3.72 -12.09 -7.06
C GLY A 128 -3.85 -10.80 -7.87
N ARG A 129 -4.89 -10.01 -7.60
CA ARG A 129 -5.11 -8.72 -8.27
C ARG A 129 -4.09 -7.64 -7.93
N ALA A 130 -3.21 -7.86 -6.94
CA ALA A 130 -2.27 -6.85 -6.48
C ALA A 130 -0.91 -6.96 -7.18
N THR A 131 -0.32 -5.79 -7.43
CA THR A 131 1.04 -5.65 -7.93
C THR A 131 1.91 -5.02 -6.85
N LEU A 132 2.98 -5.70 -6.48
CA LEU A 132 4.05 -5.12 -5.67
C LEU A 132 5.21 -4.75 -6.59
N THR A 133 5.82 -3.60 -6.30
CA THR A 133 7.07 -3.21 -6.93
C THR A 133 8.16 -3.08 -5.88
N ALA A 134 9.40 -3.37 -6.27
CA ALA A 134 10.56 -3.16 -5.43
C ALA A 134 11.68 -2.56 -6.27
N SER A 135 12.09 -1.34 -5.93
CA SER A 135 13.34 -0.77 -6.46
C SER A 135 14.52 -1.31 -5.68
N MET A 136 15.62 -1.60 -6.37
CA MET A 136 16.86 -2.06 -5.74
C MET A 136 17.99 -1.04 -5.93
N LYS A 137 18.71 -0.77 -4.85
CA LYS A 137 19.92 0.04 -4.88
C LYS A 137 21.07 -0.68 -4.18
N VAL A 138 22.12 -0.98 -4.93
CA VAL A 138 23.41 -1.41 -4.38
C VAL A 138 24.27 -0.15 -4.21
N HIS A 139 24.68 0.13 -2.98
CA HIS A 139 25.58 1.23 -2.68
C HIS A 139 27.02 0.88 -3.05
N PRO A 140 27.89 1.88 -3.27
CA PRO A 140 29.29 1.63 -3.60
C PRO A 140 29.98 0.71 -2.60
N LEU A 141 30.80 -0.20 -3.11
CA LEU A 141 31.59 -1.10 -2.29
C LEU A 141 32.52 -0.32 -1.36
N SER A 142 32.37 -0.53 -0.06
CA SER A 142 33.28 0.00 0.96
C SER A 142 34.36 -1.02 1.35
N GLY A 143 35.53 -0.54 1.76
CA GLY A 143 36.68 -1.38 2.07
C GLY A 143 37.59 -1.64 0.87
N ARG A 144 38.46 -2.66 0.96
CA ARG A 144 39.43 -2.99 -0.10
C ARG A 144 39.21 -4.42 -0.61
N PRO A 145 38.67 -4.62 -1.81
CA PRO A 145 38.55 -5.95 -2.38
C PRO A 145 39.93 -6.54 -2.70
N PRO A 146 40.12 -7.86 -2.56
CA PRO A 146 41.25 -8.57 -3.14
C PRO A 146 41.41 -8.22 -4.63
N LYS A 147 42.64 -7.92 -5.05
CA LYS A 147 42.97 -7.47 -6.42
C LYS A 147 42.29 -6.15 -6.83
N ALA A 148 42.17 -5.19 -5.90
CA ALA A 148 41.57 -3.86 -6.13
C ALA A 148 41.97 -3.15 -7.45
N LYS A 149 43.19 -3.36 -7.96
CA LYS A 149 43.64 -2.78 -9.24
C LYS A 149 42.84 -3.24 -10.47
N LYS A 150 42.12 -4.36 -10.40
CA LYS A 150 41.27 -4.90 -11.50
C LYS A 150 39.77 -4.76 -11.22
N PHE A 151 39.41 -4.15 -10.09
CA PHE A 151 38.01 -3.98 -9.69
C PHE A 151 37.34 -2.88 -10.52
N GLN A 152 36.15 -3.17 -11.05
CA GLN A 152 35.33 -2.22 -11.80
C GLN A 152 34.03 -2.00 -11.04
N ALA A 153 33.91 -0.84 -10.36
CA ALA A 153 32.79 -0.57 -9.44
C ALA A 153 31.42 -0.69 -10.12
N GLN A 154 31.24 -0.04 -11.26
CA GLN A 154 29.96 -0.06 -12.00
C GLN A 154 29.56 -1.47 -12.45
N LYS A 155 30.55 -2.27 -12.91
CA LYS A 155 30.30 -3.67 -13.30
C LYS A 155 29.89 -4.51 -12.10
N PHE A 156 30.56 -4.34 -10.96
CA PHE A 156 30.19 -5.02 -9.71
C PHE A 156 28.78 -4.65 -9.26
N GLU A 157 28.42 -3.36 -9.28
CA GLU A 157 27.08 -2.90 -8.87
C GLU A 157 25.99 -3.51 -9.77
N ALA A 158 26.18 -3.50 -11.09
CA ALA A 158 25.22 -4.11 -12.03
C ALA A 158 25.09 -5.63 -11.82
N GLU A 159 26.20 -6.36 -11.73
CA GLU A 159 26.19 -7.80 -11.51
C GLU A 159 25.67 -8.19 -10.11
N ALA A 160 25.86 -7.34 -9.09
CA ALA A 160 25.28 -7.53 -7.77
C ALA A 160 23.76 -7.41 -7.78
N VAL A 161 23.22 -6.47 -8.54
CA VAL A 161 21.77 -6.37 -8.74
C VAL A 161 21.21 -7.63 -9.40
N LEU A 162 21.88 -8.16 -10.42
CA LEU A 162 21.46 -9.41 -11.07
C LEU A 162 21.53 -10.60 -10.10
N ALA A 163 22.58 -10.69 -9.28
CA ALA A 163 22.69 -11.73 -8.26
C ALA A 163 21.59 -11.62 -7.20
N LEU A 164 21.24 -10.41 -6.75
CA LEU A 164 20.11 -10.17 -5.85
C LEU A 164 18.81 -10.68 -6.45
N ALA A 165 18.49 -10.27 -7.68
CA ALA A 165 17.27 -10.68 -8.37
C ALA A 165 17.21 -12.21 -8.57
N LYS A 166 18.35 -12.85 -8.89
CA LYS A 166 18.44 -14.30 -9.04
C LYS A 166 18.13 -15.06 -7.74
N GLY A 167 18.41 -14.47 -6.59
CA GLY A 167 18.11 -15.05 -5.29
C GLY A 167 16.65 -14.93 -4.85
N MET A 168 15.83 -14.15 -5.58
CA MET A 168 14.42 -13.93 -5.27
C MET A 168 13.53 -14.94 -5.99
N ASP A 169 12.57 -15.50 -5.26
CA ASP A 169 11.66 -16.53 -5.74
C ASP A 169 10.45 -15.89 -6.46
N TYR A 170 9.87 -14.84 -5.88
CA TYR A 170 8.61 -14.21 -6.33
C TYR A 170 8.84 -13.07 -7.31
N PHE A 171 9.76 -12.15 -6.99
CA PHE A 171 10.00 -10.98 -7.83
C PHE A 171 10.63 -11.33 -9.18
N LYS A 172 10.20 -10.63 -10.22
CA LYS A 172 10.75 -10.70 -11.59
C LYS A 172 11.09 -9.30 -12.09
N HIS A 173 12.03 -9.19 -13.00
CA HIS A 173 12.41 -7.91 -13.61
C HIS A 173 11.33 -7.44 -14.60
N LEU A 174 10.95 -6.16 -14.57
CA LEU A 174 9.97 -5.60 -15.52
C LEU A 174 10.49 -4.33 -16.22
N ASN A 175 10.01 -4.09 -17.44
CA ASN A 175 10.11 -2.81 -18.11
C ASN A 175 9.01 -1.87 -17.58
N MET A 176 9.37 -0.65 -17.16
CA MET A 176 8.55 0.29 -16.37
C MET A 176 7.23 0.79 -16.99
N SER A 177 6.88 0.42 -18.23
CA SER A 177 5.82 1.10 -19.00
C SER A 177 4.40 0.92 -18.48
N ASP A 178 4.12 -0.07 -17.62
CA ASP A 178 2.74 -0.50 -17.32
C ASP A 178 2.46 -0.70 -15.82
N LEU A 179 2.97 0.18 -14.94
CA LEU A 179 2.69 0.08 -13.51
C LEU A 179 1.24 0.51 -13.19
N PRO A 180 0.43 -0.34 -12.55
CA PRO A 180 -0.92 0.04 -12.15
C PRO A 180 -0.87 1.07 -11.03
N GLU A 181 -1.84 1.98 -11.02
CA GLU A 181 -1.88 3.11 -10.07
C GLU A 181 -1.98 2.65 -8.59
N ASN A 182 -2.56 1.47 -8.35
CA ASN A 182 -2.73 0.87 -7.03
C ASN A 182 -1.56 -0.06 -6.64
N ALA A 183 -0.43 -0.04 -7.36
CA ALA A 183 0.74 -0.83 -7.00
C ALA A 183 1.31 -0.40 -5.64
N LYS A 184 1.67 -1.40 -4.82
CA LYS A 184 2.38 -1.18 -3.55
C LYS A 184 3.88 -1.19 -3.80
N SER A 185 4.55 -0.09 -3.52
CA SER A 185 5.98 0.05 -3.80
C SER A 185 6.85 -0.12 -2.55
N TYR A 186 8.01 -0.73 -2.74
CA TYR A 186 9.05 -0.87 -1.73
C TYR A 186 10.40 -0.48 -2.31
N ARG A 187 11.36 -0.18 -1.42
CA ARG A 187 12.74 0.08 -1.80
C ARG A 187 13.67 -0.77 -0.97
N MET A 188 14.58 -1.46 -1.66
CA MET A 188 15.58 -2.34 -1.07
C MET A 188 16.95 -1.71 -1.28
N GLU A 189 17.69 -1.50 -0.20
CA GLU A 189 19.05 -0.97 -0.25
C GLU A 189 20.06 -1.94 0.34
N PHE A 190 21.20 -2.07 -0.34
CA PHE A 190 22.28 -2.98 0.02
C PHE A 190 23.59 -2.21 0.17
N PHE A 191 24.28 -2.43 1.28
CA PHE A 191 25.52 -1.74 1.65
C PHE A 191 26.65 -2.77 1.75
N PRO A 192 27.36 -3.06 0.65
CA PRO A 192 28.46 -4.01 0.65
C PRO A 192 29.73 -3.43 1.28
N LYS A 193 30.41 -4.25 2.08
CA LYS A 193 31.69 -3.92 2.72
C LYS A 193 32.62 -5.11 2.70
N VAL A 194 33.89 -4.90 2.34
CA VAL A 194 34.93 -5.93 2.46
C VAL A 194 35.86 -5.62 3.63
N GLU A 195 35.99 -6.59 4.53
CA GLU A 195 36.91 -6.55 5.66
C GLU A 195 37.73 -7.85 5.70
N LYS A 196 39.06 -7.73 5.68
CA LYS A 196 39.98 -8.88 5.77
C LYS A 196 39.66 -10.01 4.76
N GLY A 197 39.19 -9.64 3.57
CA GLY A 197 38.82 -10.60 2.50
C GLY A 197 37.41 -11.19 2.61
N VAL A 198 36.66 -10.86 3.67
CA VAL A 198 35.26 -11.27 3.87
C VAL A 198 34.32 -10.17 3.39
N LEU A 199 33.28 -10.55 2.65
CA LEU A 199 32.20 -9.66 2.25
C LEU A 199 31.09 -9.66 3.31
N LEU A 200 30.70 -8.45 3.70
CA LEU A 200 29.53 -8.17 4.52
C LEU A 200 28.52 -7.40 3.66
N VAL A 201 27.24 -7.77 3.73
CA VAL A 201 26.16 -7.04 3.04
C VAL A 201 25.10 -6.70 4.08
N GLN A 202 25.04 -5.43 4.45
CA GLN A 202 23.90 -4.91 5.21
C GLN A 202 22.76 -4.61 4.24
N MET A 203 21.53 -4.89 4.64
CA MET A 203 20.35 -4.67 3.81
C MET A 203 19.26 -3.93 4.59
N LYS A 204 18.55 -3.04 3.90
CA LYS A 204 17.44 -2.26 4.43
C LYS A 204 16.25 -2.35 3.47
N LEU A 205 15.06 -2.50 4.04
CA LEU A 205 13.79 -2.45 3.33
C LEU A 205 13.03 -1.20 3.79
N TYR A 206 12.56 -0.42 2.84
CA TYR A 206 11.75 0.78 3.05
C TYR A 206 10.37 0.57 2.44
N SER A 207 9.36 1.07 3.15
CA SER A 207 7.96 1.09 2.69
C SER A 207 7.72 2.35 1.87
N GLN A 208 6.82 2.30 0.88
CA GLN A 208 6.40 3.51 0.14
C GLN A 208 5.90 4.65 1.02
N PHE A 209 5.44 4.35 2.24
CA PHE A 209 4.93 5.33 3.18
C PHE A 209 6.01 6.01 4.03
N ASP A 210 7.23 5.46 4.08
CA ASP A 210 8.36 6.06 4.80
C ASP A 210 9.69 5.71 4.12
N ASN A 211 10.25 6.70 3.44
CA ASN A 211 11.53 6.57 2.73
C ASN A 211 12.75 6.92 3.61
N GLN A 212 12.55 7.28 4.88
CA GLN A 212 13.64 7.64 5.79
C GLN A 212 13.91 6.52 6.80
N VAL A 213 12.87 5.89 7.34
CA VAL A 213 12.98 4.82 8.33
C VAL A 213 12.74 3.46 7.69
N PRO A 214 13.71 2.52 7.74
CA PRO A 214 13.50 1.19 7.19
C PRO A 214 12.55 0.39 8.07
N VAL A 215 11.61 -0.31 7.44
CA VAL A 215 10.71 -1.27 8.11
C VAL A 215 11.43 -2.58 8.45
N PHE A 216 12.57 -2.84 7.82
CA PHE A 216 13.43 -3.97 8.13
C PHE A 216 14.90 -3.64 7.88
N LYS A 217 15.79 -4.07 8.79
CA LYS A 217 17.24 -3.93 8.67
C LYS A 217 17.91 -5.21 9.16
N THR A 218 18.79 -5.77 8.35
CA THR A 218 19.58 -6.96 8.73
C THR A 218 20.89 -7.00 7.96
N SER A 219 21.68 -8.05 8.18
CA SER A 219 22.80 -8.41 7.32
C SER A 219 22.69 -9.88 6.94
N ILE A 220 23.34 -10.28 5.84
CA ILE A 220 23.62 -11.70 5.64
C ILE A 220 24.56 -12.21 6.74
N PRO A 221 24.50 -13.50 7.12
CA PRO A 221 25.51 -14.09 7.98
C PRO A 221 26.92 -13.83 7.46
N SER A 222 27.87 -13.62 8.36
CA SER A 222 29.28 -13.48 8.00
C SER A 222 29.83 -14.80 7.44
N GLY A 223 30.95 -14.73 6.72
CA GLY A 223 31.68 -15.91 6.26
C GLY A 223 31.79 -16.07 4.75
N TYR A 224 31.18 -15.18 3.95
CA TYR A 224 31.38 -15.17 2.50
C TYR A 224 32.73 -14.55 2.16
N GLU A 225 33.61 -15.31 1.56
CA GLU A 225 34.83 -14.76 0.99
C GLU A 225 34.49 -13.83 -0.18
N TRP A 226 35.36 -12.85 -0.49
CA TRP A 226 35.18 -11.95 -1.63
C TRP A 226 34.95 -12.70 -2.95
N LYS A 227 35.57 -13.87 -3.14
CA LYS A 227 35.38 -14.68 -4.36
C LYS A 227 33.96 -15.24 -4.50
N GLU A 228 33.20 -15.30 -3.40
CA GLU A 228 31.84 -15.85 -3.31
C GLU A 228 30.77 -14.75 -3.31
N TRP A 229 31.14 -13.53 -3.70
CA TRP A 229 30.26 -12.38 -3.57
C TRP A 229 28.91 -12.57 -4.27
N HIS A 230 28.84 -13.23 -5.44
CA HIS A 230 27.55 -13.52 -6.09
C HIS A 230 26.61 -14.34 -5.20
N VAL A 231 27.13 -15.37 -4.52
CA VAL A 231 26.34 -16.21 -3.61
C VAL A 231 25.85 -15.38 -2.42
N ALA A 232 26.70 -14.51 -1.89
CA ALA A 232 26.34 -13.60 -0.81
C ALA A 232 25.16 -12.68 -1.20
N PHE A 233 25.17 -12.13 -2.42
CA PHE A 233 24.08 -11.30 -2.93
C PHE A 233 22.82 -12.12 -3.28
N GLU A 234 22.92 -13.32 -3.84
CA GLU A 234 21.76 -14.22 -4.02
C GLU A 234 21.08 -14.50 -2.67
N LYS A 235 21.86 -14.80 -1.62
CA LYS A 235 21.33 -15.01 -0.26
C LYS A 235 20.74 -13.73 0.34
N ALA A 236 21.31 -12.57 0.04
CA ALA A 236 20.76 -11.28 0.46
C ALA A 236 19.39 -11.02 -0.20
N GLY A 237 19.26 -11.32 -1.50
CA GLY A 237 18.01 -11.21 -2.26
C GLY A 237 16.90 -12.06 -1.66
N ASN A 238 17.17 -13.35 -1.44
CA ASN A 238 16.21 -14.26 -0.81
C ASN A 238 15.78 -13.78 0.59
N ARG A 239 16.73 -13.28 1.38
CA ARG A 239 16.48 -12.85 2.75
C ARG A 239 15.61 -11.58 2.79
N ILE A 240 15.87 -10.60 1.94
CA ILE A 240 15.07 -9.37 1.93
C ILE A 240 13.68 -9.60 1.34
N GLU A 241 13.53 -10.51 0.36
CA GLU A 241 12.22 -10.89 -0.16
C GLU A 241 11.37 -11.55 0.93
N LYS A 242 11.93 -12.50 1.68
CA LYS A 242 11.24 -13.10 2.84
C LYS A 242 10.85 -12.07 3.89
N ALA A 243 11.70 -11.08 4.14
CA ALA A 243 11.38 -9.98 5.04
C ALA A 243 10.22 -9.12 4.51
N LEU A 244 10.17 -8.85 3.21
CA LEU A 244 9.06 -8.15 2.58
C LEU A 244 7.76 -8.98 2.66
N VAL A 245 7.80 -10.28 2.36
CA VAL A 245 6.64 -11.18 2.52
C VAL A 245 6.12 -11.16 3.97
N ALA A 246 7.01 -11.23 4.96
CA ALA A 246 6.64 -11.12 6.37
C ALA A 246 6.05 -9.75 6.70
N GLN A 247 6.60 -8.67 6.13
CA GLN A 247 6.13 -7.30 6.34
C GLN A 247 4.71 -7.10 5.80
N ILE A 248 4.40 -7.58 4.59
CA ILE A 248 3.04 -7.43 4.00
C ILE A 248 2.02 -8.37 4.64
N SER A 249 2.48 -9.46 5.27
CA SER A 249 1.62 -10.39 6.01
C SER A 249 1.38 -9.98 7.47
N ASN A 250 1.96 -8.85 7.91
CA ASN A 250 1.87 -8.37 9.28
C ASN A 250 1.21 -6.98 9.34
N GLY A 251 0.12 -6.89 10.09
CA GLY A 251 -0.63 -5.64 10.27
C GLY A 251 0.02 -4.62 11.20
N TYR A 252 1.02 -5.00 11.99
CA TYR A 252 1.55 -4.19 13.10
C TYR A 252 1.87 -2.73 12.74
N ASN A 253 2.55 -2.50 11.61
CA ASN A 253 2.93 -1.15 11.16
C ASN A 253 1.93 -0.50 10.19
N GLY A 254 0.79 -1.13 9.91
CA GLY A 254 -0.20 -0.64 8.94
C GLY A 254 0.20 -0.78 7.46
N ASP A 255 1.27 -1.52 7.19
CA ASP A 255 1.76 -1.85 5.84
C ASP A 255 1.14 -3.15 5.29
N GLY A 256 0.57 -3.97 6.16
CA GLY A 256 0.03 -5.28 5.79
C GLY A 256 -1.21 -5.19 4.92
N PHE A 257 -1.40 -6.17 4.05
CA PHE A 257 -2.61 -6.29 3.23
C PHE A 257 -2.83 -7.73 2.77
N ASP A 258 -4.10 -8.08 2.59
CA ASP A 258 -4.53 -9.31 1.92
C ASP A 258 -4.87 -9.01 0.47
N THR A 259 -4.41 -9.86 -0.44
CA THR A 259 -4.70 -9.71 -1.87
C THR A 259 -6.00 -10.40 -2.24
N LEU A 260 -6.77 -9.80 -3.14
CA LEU A 260 -7.91 -10.47 -3.77
C LEU A 260 -7.43 -11.46 -4.82
N LYS A 261 -8.17 -12.57 -4.97
CA LYS A 261 -7.88 -13.54 -6.03
C LYS A 261 -8.21 -12.92 -7.38
N GLU A 262 -7.50 -13.33 -8.43
CA GLU A 262 -7.86 -12.95 -9.81
C GLU A 262 -9.30 -13.35 -10.16
N THR A 263 -9.75 -14.47 -9.61
CA THR A 263 -11.10 -15.01 -9.81
C THR A 263 -12.16 -14.39 -8.90
N THR A 264 -11.83 -13.44 -8.02
CA THR A 264 -12.85 -12.71 -7.26
C THR A 264 -13.85 -12.11 -8.26
N PRO A 265 -15.17 -12.10 -7.99
CA PRO A 265 -16.12 -11.47 -8.89
C PRO A 265 -15.81 -9.98 -9.09
N GLN A 266 -15.86 -9.50 -10.34
CA GLN A 266 -15.73 -8.07 -10.63
C GLN A 266 -17.11 -7.43 -10.57
N GLN A 267 -17.27 -6.46 -9.67
CA GLN A 267 -18.50 -5.67 -9.55
C GLN A 267 -18.20 -4.21 -9.87
N SER A 268 -19.15 -3.50 -10.48
CA SER A 268 -19.01 -2.05 -10.63
C SER A 268 -19.38 -1.35 -9.32
N TRP A 269 -18.85 -0.14 -9.13
CA TRP A 269 -19.12 0.70 -7.96
C TRP A 269 -20.62 0.92 -7.67
N GLY A 270 -21.47 0.89 -8.70
CA GLY A 270 -22.92 1.10 -8.57
C GLY A 270 -23.71 -0.10 -8.04
N TYR A 271 -23.15 -1.32 -8.08
CA TYR A 271 -23.83 -2.56 -7.66
C TYR A 271 -23.36 -3.10 -6.31
N LEU A 272 -22.53 -2.34 -5.59
CA LEU A 272 -22.17 -2.71 -4.23
C LEU A 272 -23.46 -2.78 -3.37
N PRO A 273 -23.57 -3.69 -2.38
CA PRO A 273 -24.74 -3.80 -1.48
C PRO A 273 -24.80 -2.62 -0.48
N SER A 274 -25.98 -2.02 -0.28
CA SER A 274 -26.11 -0.77 0.50
C SER A 274 -25.73 -0.98 1.98
N ALA A 275 -25.35 0.08 2.70
CA ALA A 275 -25.04 -0.03 4.13
C ALA A 275 -26.22 -0.56 4.97
N ALA A 276 -27.46 -0.42 4.48
CA ALA A 276 -28.66 -0.95 5.12
C ALA A 276 -28.79 -2.49 4.97
N ASP A 277 -28.18 -3.07 3.95
CA ASP A 277 -28.21 -4.52 3.70
C ASP A 277 -27.11 -5.26 4.50
N ALA A 278 -26.03 -4.55 4.83
CA ALA A 278 -24.94 -5.05 5.65
C ALA A 278 -25.22 -4.82 7.14
N SER A 279 -26.26 -5.47 7.68
CA SER A 279 -26.34 -5.69 9.12
C SER A 279 -25.21 -6.64 9.53
N TYR A 280 -24.01 -6.07 9.72
CA TYR A 280 -22.96 -6.71 10.49
C TYR A 280 -23.48 -6.84 11.91
N GLY A 281 -24.19 -7.95 12.15
CA GLY A 281 -24.62 -8.32 13.47
C GLY A 281 -23.41 -8.39 14.38
N ASP A 282 -23.46 -7.62 15.46
CA ASP A 282 -22.87 -8.03 16.73
C ASP A 282 -23.42 -9.44 17.02
N ARG A 283 -22.69 -10.46 16.57
CA ARG A 283 -22.82 -11.81 17.10
C ARG A 283 -21.63 -11.97 18.04
N ASP A 284 -21.92 -11.71 19.30
CA ASP A 284 -21.11 -12.05 20.47
C ASP A 284 -20.66 -13.53 20.44
#